data_AF-A0A8J6NQE2-F1
#
_entry.id   AF-A0A8J6NQE2-F1
#
_cell.length_a   1.000
_cell.length_b   1.000
_cell.length_c   1.000
_cell.angle_alpha   90.00
_cell.angle_beta   90.00
_cell.angle_gamma   90.00
#
_symmetry.space_group_name_H-M   'P 1'
#
loop_
_entity.id
_entity.type
_entity.pdbx_description
1 polymer ?
#
loop_
_entity_poly.entity_id
_entity_poly.type
_entity_poly.pdbx_seq_one_letter_code
_entity_poly.pdbx_strand_id
1 'polypeptide(L)'
;MQRSHSLYKTASIDLQTGPWWAFVLERAVEWCCDCAPAIPLPNVKLRLRDPEDIEMNDGHQWTTWKEWYGDLRQLFHGFVHMSVFNYCQRRIRSRIMELDYDRAKEMFYEEDKKFWDEEQDMIKDHQYDPVSERSL
;
A
#
# COMPACT_ATOMS: atom_id res chain seq x y z
N MET A 1 12.79 10.25 40.51
CA MET A 1 11.50 10.73 40.00
C MET A 1 11.55 10.62 38.48
N GLN A 2 10.86 9.62 37.93
CA GLN A 2 10.85 9.28 36.49
C GLN A 2 9.88 10.18 35.70
N ARG A 3 10.07 10.20 34.37
CA ARG A 3 9.25 10.74 33.26
C ARG A 3 9.86 12.03 32.65
N SER A 4 10.10 12.15 31.35
CA SER A 4 9.60 11.40 30.19
C SER A 4 10.56 11.57 29.02
N HIS A 5 10.98 10.47 28.40
CA HIS A 5 11.51 10.49 27.03
C HIS A 5 10.36 10.94 26.12
N SER A 6 10.31 12.23 25.80
CA SER A 6 9.48 12.74 24.70
C SER A 6 10.06 12.16 23.42
N LEU A 7 9.57 11.00 23.01
CA LEU A 7 9.74 10.49 21.65
C LEU A 7 9.20 11.58 20.72
N TYR A 8 10.09 12.29 20.03
CA TYR A 8 9.68 13.21 18.97
C TYR A 8 8.91 12.39 17.93
N LYS A 9 7.58 12.49 17.95
CA LYS A 9 6.72 11.93 16.91
C LYS A 9 6.81 12.89 15.73
N THR A 10 7.61 12.53 14.73
CA THR A 10 7.64 13.24 13.45
C THR A 10 6.59 12.60 12.54
N ALA A 11 5.69 13.40 12.00
CA ALA A 11 4.80 12.98 10.92
C ALA A 11 5.43 13.42 9.58
N SER A 12 5.17 12.68 8.51
CA SER A 12 5.56 13.12 7.18
C SER A 12 4.36 13.05 6.24
N ILE A 13 4.28 14.02 5.33
CA ILE A 13 3.24 14.07 4.30
C ILE A 13 3.92 13.98 2.96
N ASP A 14 3.48 13.03 2.13
CA ASP A 14 3.84 13.02 0.71
C ASP A 14 2.98 14.04 -0.04
N LEU A 15 3.57 15.20 -0.34
CA LEU A 15 2.93 16.22 -1.14
C LEU A 15 3.21 15.96 -2.62
N GLN A 16 2.18 15.51 -3.33
CA GLN A 16 2.24 15.29 -4.77
C GLN A 16 1.70 16.50 -5.53
N THR A 17 2.54 17.08 -6.39
CA THR A 17 2.17 18.24 -7.23
C THR A 17 2.35 17.92 -8.70
N GLY A 18 1.32 18.13 -9.51
CA GLY A 18 1.37 17.85 -10.94
C GLY A 18 0.20 18.45 -11.69
N PRO A 19 0.12 18.21 -13.01
CA PRO A 19 -1.05 18.58 -13.79
C PRO A 19 -2.29 17.84 -13.27
N TRP A 20 -3.40 18.54 -13.05
CA TRP A 20 -4.64 17.93 -12.54
C TRP A 20 -5.10 16.72 -13.37
N TRP A 21 -4.91 16.77 -14.69
CA TRP A 21 -5.31 15.70 -15.59
C TRP A 21 -4.53 14.40 -15.36
N ALA A 22 -3.31 14.46 -14.83
CA ALA A 22 -2.50 13.27 -14.55
C ALA A 22 -3.11 12.48 -13.38
N PHE A 23 -3.52 13.18 -12.31
CA PHE A 23 -4.22 12.58 -11.18
C PHE A 23 -5.58 12.00 -11.59
N VAL A 24 -6.34 12.73 -12.41
CA VAL A 24 -7.64 12.25 -12.91
C VAL A 24 -7.47 11.02 -13.80
N LEU A 25 -6.48 11.01 -14.69
CA LEU A 25 -6.22 9.90 -15.59
C LEU A 25 -5.81 8.64 -14.81
N GLU A 26 -4.88 8.78 -13.86
CA GLU A 26 -4.46 7.68 -12.98
C GLU A 26 -5.65 7.08 -12.24
N ARG A 27 -6.42 7.92 -11.53
CA ARG A 27 -7.59 7.47 -10.76
C ARG A 27 -8.70 6.90 -11.64
N ALA A 28 -8.92 7.44 -12.83
CA ALA A 28 -9.91 6.91 -13.76
C ALA A 28 -9.52 5.51 -14.27
N VAL A 29 -8.25 5.29 -14.59
CA VAL A 29 -7.77 3.98 -15.05
C VAL A 29 -7.76 2.97 -13.90
N GLU A 30 -7.33 3.37 -12.71
CA GLU A 30 -7.45 2.56 -11.49
C GLU A 30 -8.89 2.09 -11.30
N TRP A 31 -9.85 3.02 -11.31
CA TRP A 31 -11.25 2.71 -11.13
C TRP A 31 -11.82 1.79 -12.24
N CYS A 32 -11.41 2.01 -13.49
CA CYS A 32 -11.76 1.11 -14.58
C CYS A 32 -11.22 -0.31 -14.37
N CYS A 33 -10.02 -0.46 -13.80
CA CYS A 33 -9.46 -1.77 -13.46
C CYS A 33 -10.23 -2.42 -12.30
N ASP A 34 -10.63 -1.66 -11.29
CA ASP A 34 -11.48 -2.15 -10.19
C ASP A 34 -12.86 -2.61 -10.66
N CYS A 35 -13.41 -1.97 -11.70
CA CYS A 35 -14.64 -2.40 -12.36
C CYS A 35 -14.48 -3.71 -13.15
N ALA A 36 -13.25 -4.15 -13.46
CA ALA A 36 -13.04 -5.44 -14.09
C ALA A 36 -13.50 -6.57 -13.14
N PRO A 37 -14.18 -7.60 -13.67
CA PRO A 37 -14.64 -8.69 -12.83
C PRO A 37 -13.44 -9.51 -12.35
N ALA A 38 -13.42 -9.85 -11.06
CA ALA A 38 -12.38 -10.67 -10.43
C ALA A 38 -12.51 -12.15 -10.80
N ILE A 39 -12.50 -12.45 -12.10
CA ILE A 39 -12.59 -13.81 -12.63
C ILE A 39 -11.19 -14.42 -12.53
N PRO A 40 -11.01 -15.54 -11.81
CA PRO A 40 -9.71 -16.17 -11.70
C PRO A 40 -9.21 -16.59 -13.08
N LEU A 41 -7.93 -16.35 -13.34
CA LEU A 41 -7.31 -16.74 -14.60
C LEU A 41 -7.25 -18.28 -14.71
N PRO A 42 -7.18 -18.82 -15.94
CA PRO A 42 -7.11 -20.26 -16.12
C PRO A 42 -5.76 -20.82 -15.63
N ASN A 43 -5.73 -22.09 -15.26
CA ASN A 43 -4.49 -22.80 -14.86
C ASN A 43 -3.63 -23.18 -16.08
N VAL A 44 -3.39 -22.23 -16.98
CA VAL A 44 -2.49 -22.42 -18.13
C VAL A 44 -1.06 -22.31 -17.64
N LYS A 45 -0.21 -23.26 -18.00
CA LYS A 45 1.21 -23.24 -17.63
C LYS A 45 1.92 -22.05 -18.27
N LEU A 46 2.62 -21.29 -17.45
CA LEU A 46 3.51 -20.20 -17.84
C LEU A 46 4.95 -20.61 -17.52
N ARG A 47 5.85 -20.34 -18.45
CA ARG A 47 7.29 -20.52 -18.25
C ARG A 47 7.93 -19.17 -17.98
N LEU A 48 8.48 -19.00 -16.79
CA LEU A 48 9.26 -17.83 -16.43
C LEU A 48 10.64 -17.91 -17.12
N ARG A 49 11.09 -16.78 -17.65
CA ARG A 49 12.37 -16.69 -18.37
C ARG A 49 13.37 -15.78 -17.69
N ASP A 50 12.87 -14.78 -16.96
CA ASP A 50 13.70 -13.83 -16.26
C ASP A 50 14.22 -14.43 -14.95
N PRO A 51 15.52 -14.30 -14.62
CA PRO A 51 16.06 -14.75 -13.35
C PRO A 51 15.37 -14.14 -12.13
N GLU A 52 14.95 -12.86 -12.20
CA GLU A 52 14.26 -12.17 -11.11
C GLU A 52 12.87 -12.77 -10.88
N ASP A 53 12.12 -13.01 -11.97
CA ASP A 53 10.81 -13.68 -11.91
C ASP A 53 10.95 -15.09 -11.30
N ILE A 54 12.01 -15.83 -11.65
CA ILE A 54 12.25 -17.17 -11.12
C ILE A 54 12.57 -17.11 -9.62
N GLU A 55 13.36 -16.13 -9.16
CA GLU A 55 13.65 -15.92 -7.75
C GLU A 55 12.39 -15.56 -6.96
N MET A 56 11.53 -14.68 -7.51
CA MET A 56 10.23 -14.35 -6.92
C MET A 56 9.26 -15.54 -6.88
N ASN A 57 9.47 -16.56 -7.71
CA ASN A 57 8.71 -17.80 -7.73
C ASN A 57 9.41 -18.95 -6.97
N ASP A 58 10.12 -18.65 -5.88
CA ASP A 58 10.85 -19.61 -5.05
C ASP A 58 11.86 -20.49 -5.82
N GLY A 59 12.42 -19.95 -6.91
CA GLY A 59 13.35 -20.67 -7.79
C GLY A 59 12.68 -21.58 -8.83
N HIS A 60 11.35 -21.63 -8.90
CA HIS A 60 10.61 -22.46 -9.85
C HIS A 60 10.47 -21.77 -11.22
N GLN A 61 10.87 -22.44 -12.29
CA GLN A 61 10.73 -21.92 -13.67
C GLN A 61 9.32 -21.99 -14.25
N TRP A 62 8.43 -22.74 -13.60
CA TRP A 62 7.08 -22.99 -14.08
C TRP A 62 6.08 -22.54 -13.03
N THR A 63 5.03 -21.87 -13.50
CA THR A 63 3.89 -21.42 -12.70
C THR A 63 2.63 -21.53 -13.56
N THR A 64 1.48 -21.15 -13.03
CA THR A 64 0.25 -20.98 -13.80
C THR A 64 -0.14 -19.51 -13.91
N TRP A 65 -0.93 -19.14 -14.92
CA TRP A 65 -1.47 -17.78 -15.02
C TRP A 65 -2.21 -17.36 -13.76
N LYS A 66 -2.98 -18.28 -13.17
CA LYS A 66 -3.69 -18.04 -11.91
C LYS A 66 -2.74 -17.79 -10.74
N GLU A 67 -1.67 -18.55 -10.59
CA GLU A 67 -0.71 -18.36 -9.50
C GLU A 67 0.11 -17.08 -9.68
N TRP A 68 0.47 -16.74 -10.91
CA TRP A 68 1.35 -15.62 -11.22
C TRP A 68 0.63 -14.27 -11.30
N TYR A 69 -0.54 -14.24 -11.93
CA TYR A 69 -1.30 -13.00 -12.17
C TYR A 69 -2.63 -12.95 -11.39
N GLY A 70 -3.04 -14.06 -10.76
CA GLY A 70 -4.27 -14.15 -9.98
C GLY A 70 -5.54 -14.14 -10.82
N ASP A 71 -6.22 -13.00 -10.82
CA ASP A 71 -7.49 -12.80 -11.52
C ASP A 71 -7.40 -11.73 -12.62
N LEU A 72 -8.47 -11.60 -13.39
CA LEU A 72 -8.53 -10.64 -14.49
C LEU A 72 -8.35 -9.19 -13.99
N ARG A 73 -8.86 -8.84 -12.81
CA ARG A 73 -8.70 -7.49 -12.25
C ARG A 73 -7.23 -7.21 -11.95
N GLN A 74 -6.56 -8.12 -11.25
CA GLN A 74 -5.14 -8.02 -10.93
C GLN A 74 -4.28 -7.92 -12.20
N LEU A 75 -4.62 -8.68 -13.24
CA LEU A 75 -3.97 -8.59 -14.54
C LEU A 75 -4.15 -7.20 -15.18
N PHE A 76 -5.35 -6.62 -15.13
CA PHE A 76 -5.58 -5.26 -15.62
C PHE A 76 -4.79 -4.22 -14.81
N HIS A 77 -4.73 -4.35 -13.48
CA HIS A 77 -3.89 -3.46 -12.69
C HIS A 77 -2.40 -3.60 -13.06
N GLY A 78 -1.90 -4.84 -13.20
CA GLY A 78 -0.50 -5.10 -13.51
C GLY A 78 -0.07 -4.58 -14.89
N PHE A 79 -0.89 -4.73 -15.92
CA PHE A 79 -0.49 -4.38 -17.29
C PHE A 79 -0.99 -3.02 -17.78
N VAL A 80 -2.20 -2.62 -17.38
CA VAL A 80 -2.82 -1.37 -17.84
C VAL A 80 -2.58 -0.27 -16.82
N HIS A 81 -3.00 -0.47 -15.57
CA HIS A 81 -2.91 0.57 -14.54
C HIS A 81 -1.44 0.94 -14.28
N MET A 82 -0.55 -0.01 -14.03
CA MET A 82 0.87 0.28 -13.77
C MET A 82 1.56 1.05 -14.91
N SER A 83 1.21 0.74 -16.16
CA SER A 83 1.75 1.46 -17.32
C SER A 83 1.32 2.94 -17.34
N VAL A 84 0.03 3.19 -17.08
CA VAL A 84 -0.52 4.55 -17.00
C VAL A 84 0.00 5.27 -15.76
N PHE A 85 0.04 4.60 -14.62
CA PHE A 85 0.60 5.09 -13.37
C PHE A 85 2.04 5.57 -13.58
N ASN A 86 2.91 4.75 -14.15
CA ASN A 86 4.30 5.14 -14.45
C ASN A 86 4.39 6.35 -15.38
N TYR A 87 3.47 6.46 -16.35
CA TYR A 87 3.40 7.63 -17.23
C TYR A 87 2.97 8.90 -16.48
N CYS A 88 1.96 8.81 -15.60
CA CYS A 88 1.46 9.91 -14.79
C CYS A 88 2.48 10.34 -13.73
N GLN A 89 3.08 9.39 -13.02
CA GLN A 89 4.07 9.63 -11.96
C GLN A 89 5.30 10.38 -12.46
N ARG A 90 5.76 10.15 -13.70
CA ARG A 90 6.84 10.95 -14.31
C ARG A 90 6.51 12.45 -14.45
N ARG A 91 5.23 12.83 -14.32
CA ARG A 91 4.73 14.20 -14.41
C ARG A 91 4.27 14.75 -13.06
N ILE A 92 4.21 13.91 -12.04
CA ILE A 92 3.90 14.27 -10.67
C ILE A 92 5.23 14.43 -9.93
N ARG A 93 5.36 15.52 -9.18
CA ARG A 93 6.49 15.76 -8.29
C ARG A 93 6.05 15.43 -6.88
N SER A 94 6.62 14.38 -6.31
CA SER A 94 6.48 14.07 -4.89
C SER A 94 7.51 14.86 -4.08
N ARG A 95 7.08 15.36 -2.92
CA ARG A 95 7.94 15.96 -1.89
C ARG A 95 7.46 15.49 -0.54
N ILE A 96 8.34 14.82 0.19
CA ILE A 96 8.10 14.48 1.59
C ILE A 96 8.31 15.74 2.41
N MET A 97 7.28 16.18 3.12
CA MET A 97 7.34 17.26 4.09
C MET A 97 7.23 16.70 5.49
N GLU A 98 8.27 16.88 6.29
CA GLU A 98 8.23 16.57 7.71
C GLU A 98 7.43 17.64 8.46
N LEU A 99 6.53 17.18 9.32
CA LEU A 99 5.68 18.00 10.16
C LEU A 99 5.71 17.48 11.60
N ASP A 100 5.50 18.41 12.52
CA ASP A 100 5.21 18.05 13.90
C ASP A 100 3.89 17.27 13.96
N TYR A 101 3.90 16.14 14.68
CA TYR A 101 2.75 15.25 14.78
C TYR A 101 1.50 15.94 15.34
N ASP A 102 1.64 16.83 16.33
CA ASP A 102 0.47 17.50 16.92
C ASP A 102 -0.18 18.45 15.89
N ARG A 103 0.63 19.07 15.03
CA ARG A 103 0.16 19.91 13.94
C ARG A 103 -0.45 19.12 12.79
N ALA A 104 0.15 17.98 12.43
CA ALA A 104 -0.42 17.08 11.43
C ALA A 104 -1.77 16.54 11.92
N LYS A 105 -1.85 16.15 13.20
CA LYS A 105 -3.08 15.71 13.83
C LYS A 105 -4.17 16.77 13.68
N GLU A 106 -3.93 18.03 14.04
CA GLU A 106 -4.92 19.11 13.87
C GLU A 106 -5.41 19.29 12.42
N MET A 107 -4.52 19.18 11.44
CA MET A 107 -4.84 19.42 10.03
C MET A 107 -5.67 18.30 9.38
N PHE A 108 -5.46 17.05 9.78
CA PHE A 108 -6.08 15.87 9.16
C PHE A 108 -7.03 15.11 10.10
N TYR A 109 -7.26 15.63 11.32
CA TYR A 109 -7.97 14.90 12.38
C TYR A 109 -9.38 14.46 12.00
N GLU A 110 -10.14 15.30 11.29
CA GLU A 110 -11.55 15.00 11.02
C GLU A 110 -11.72 13.92 9.93
N GLU A 111 -10.86 13.94 8.92
CA GLU A 111 -10.88 13.01 7.78
C GLU A 111 -10.21 11.68 8.14
N ASP A 112 -9.13 11.71 8.91
CA ASP A 112 -8.38 10.52 9.32
C ASP A 112 -8.81 9.92 10.67
N LYS A 113 -9.79 10.49 11.38
CA LYS A 113 -10.20 10.04 12.73
C LYS A 113 -10.40 8.53 12.82
N LYS A 114 -11.03 7.96 11.80
CA LYS A 114 -11.34 6.53 11.75
C LYS A 114 -10.08 5.66 11.61
N PHE A 115 -9.13 6.12 10.81
CA PHE A 115 -7.84 5.46 10.59
C PHE A 115 -6.97 5.49 11.86
N TRP A 116 -6.87 6.65 12.52
CA TRP A 116 -6.05 6.81 13.73
C TRP A 116 -6.64 6.14 14.97
N ASP A 117 -7.98 6.12 15.10
CA ASP A 117 -8.64 5.41 16.21
C ASP A 117 -8.42 3.88 16.07
N GLU A 118 -8.49 3.33 14.85
CA GLU A 118 -8.21 1.91 14.57
C GLU A 118 -6.72 1.55 14.83
N GLU A 119 -5.76 2.38 14.43
CA GLU A 119 -4.33 2.12 14.66
C GLU A 119 -3.96 2.19 16.15
N GLN A 120 -4.53 3.15 16.90
CA GLN A 120 -4.30 3.25 18.35
C GLN A 120 -4.90 2.09 19.14
N ASP A 121 -6.01 1.52 18.69
CA ASP A 121 -6.61 0.35 19.34
C ASP A 121 -5.79 -0.92 19.08
N MET A 122 -5.25 -1.11 17.86
CA MET A 122 -4.33 -2.23 17.56
C MET A 122 -3.03 -2.17 18.37
N ILE A 123 -2.46 -0.97 18.60
CA ILE A 123 -1.24 -0.80 19.41
C ILE A 123 -1.49 -1.12 20.88
N LYS A 124 -2.68 -0.80 21.40
CA LYS A 124 -3.07 -1.13 22.79
C LYS A 124 -3.31 -2.63 22.97
N ASP A 125 -3.92 -3.29 21.99
CA ASP A 125 -4.15 -4.74 22.03
C ASP A 125 -2.84 -5.54 21.97
N HIS A 126 -1.82 -5.08 21.24
CA HIS A 126 -0.49 -5.71 21.24
C HIS A 126 0.38 -5.40 22.48
N GLN A 127 0.04 -4.37 23.27
CA GLN A 127 0.64 -4.18 24.59
C GLN A 127 -0.05 -4.98 25.70
N TYR A 128 -1.26 -5.49 25.45
CA TYR A 128 -2.01 -6.31 26.38
C TYR A 128 -1.89 -7.79 26.01
N ASP A 129 -0.69 -8.34 26.14
CA ASP A 129 -0.48 -9.79 26.15
C ASP A 129 -0.55 -10.25 27.62
N PRO A 130 -1.65 -10.89 28.10
CA PRO A 130 -1.79 -11.33 29.48
C PRO A 130 -1.02 -12.64 29.67
N VAL A 131 0.30 -12.61 29.50
CA VAL A 131 1.21 -13.71 29.89
C VAL A 131 2.19 -13.19 30.94
N SER A 132 1.66 -12.71 32.07
CA SER A 132 2.47 -12.39 33.26
C SER A 132 1.80 -12.75 34.59
N GLU A 133 0.61 -13.36 34.60
CA GLU A 133 -0.03 -13.83 35.84
C GLU A 133 -0.46 -15.30 35.76
N ARG A 134 0.46 -16.20 35.38
CA ARG A 134 0.41 -17.63 35.77
C ARG A 134 1.81 -18.21 35.92
N SER A 135 2.62 -17.60 36.79
CA SER A 135 3.80 -18.27 37.35
C SER A 135 3.88 -17.89 38.83
N LEU A 136 3.15 -18.63 39.66
CA LEU A 136 3.50 -19.03 41.04
C LEU A 136 2.44 -20.01 41.55
#